data_AF-A0A167LCD8-F1
#
_entry.id   AF-A0A167LCD8-F1
#
_cell.length_a   1.000
_cell.length_b   1.000
_cell.length_c   1.000
_cell.angle_alpha   90.00
_cell.angle_beta   90.00
_cell.angle_gamma   90.00
#
_symmetry.space_group_name_H-M   'P 1'
#
loop_
_entity.id
_entity.type
_entity.pdbx_description
1 polymer ?
#
loop_
_entity_poly.entity_id
_entity_poly.type
_entity_poly.pdbx_seq_one_letter_code
_entity_poly.pdbx_strand_id
1 'polypeptide(L)'
;MSANLTDLLANRGDLTRAELDKFVLSQWQQGNHFLRVPTHVLPNHNEFESVAWEKIDCMLTKIVMQKADGLSFGFDMFPPKSAAKGDVHVHPLSSRLISVLEGFGTAIVQTHKGKMARKEVGPGDVILFPHATPHCFWGAEDEPMVVEVVLGPYVPFEHSLHTLSPKVAKAIAAVYPSLMKPCAVDELELIDANIVSLKAQGLIELEVNTVMDWGDEFLAVMETEGESTL
;
A
#
# COMPACT_ATOMS: atom_id res chain seq x y z
N MET A 1 -26.83 -4.04 -4.82
CA MET A 1 -26.44 -4.20 -3.41
C MET A 1 -25.04 -3.65 -3.26
N SER A 2 -24.75 -2.86 -2.22
CA SER A 2 -23.37 -2.50 -1.92
C SER A 2 -22.62 -3.77 -1.52
N ALA A 3 -21.56 -4.14 -2.23
CA ALA A 3 -20.70 -5.26 -1.85
C ALA A 3 -20.24 -5.04 -0.39
N ASN A 4 -20.39 -6.06 0.46
CA ASN A 4 -19.77 -6.02 1.78
C ASN A 4 -18.27 -6.38 1.65
N LEU A 5 -17.46 -6.05 2.66
CA LEU A 5 -16.02 -6.25 2.62
C LEU A 5 -15.63 -7.72 2.36
N THR A 6 -16.35 -8.65 2.98
CA THR A 6 -16.11 -10.08 2.85
C THR A 6 -16.31 -10.54 1.41
N ASP A 7 -17.40 -10.11 0.76
CA ASP A 7 -17.69 -10.46 -0.64
C ASP A 7 -16.63 -9.86 -1.58
N LEU A 8 -16.17 -8.64 -1.31
CA LEU A 8 -15.13 -7.98 -2.11
C LEU A 8 -13.82 -8.77 -2.06
N LEU A 9 -13.39 -9.18 -0.87
CA LEU A 9 -12.16 -9.96 -0.70
C LEU A 9 -12.32 -11.38 -1.25
N ALA A 10 -13.45 -12.05 -1.01
CA ALA A 10 -13.69 -13.39 -1.56
C ALA A 10 -13.68 -13.43 -3.10
N ASN A 11 -14.04 -12.32 -3.77
CA ASN A 11 -14.11 -12.21 -5.23
C ASN A 11 -13.03 -11.28 -5.82
N ARG A 12 -11.87 -11.19 -5.16
CA ARG A 12 -10.79 -10.26 -5.55
C ARG A 12 -10.33 -10.43 -7.01
N GLY A 13 -10.37 -11.65 -7.55
CA GLY A 13 -10.03 -11.91 -8.96
C GLY A 13 -10.93 -11.20 -9.97
N ASP A 14 -12.19 -10.95 -9.62
CA ASP A 14 -13.17 -10.28 -10.49
C ASP A 14 -13.28 -8.78 -10.21
N LEU A 15 -12.75 -8.31 -9.08
CA LEU A 15 -12.79 -6.91 -8.68
C LEU A 15 -12.15 -6.00 -9.75
N THR A 16 -12.80 -4.86 -10.02
CA THR A 16 -12.23 -3.78 -10.84
C THR A 16 -11.69 -2.66 -9.96
N ARG A 17 -10.76 -1.86 -10.51
CA ARG A 17 -10.25 -0.66 -9.85
C ARG A 17 -11.38 0.30 -9.43
N ALA A 18 -12.34 0.53 -10.32
CA ALA A 18 -13.45 1.44 -10.05
C ALA A 18 -14.32 0.96 -8.87
N GLU A 19 -14.51 -0.36 -8.73
CA GLU A 19 -15.22 -0.95 -7.60
C GLU A 19 -14.44 -0.82 -6.29
N LEU A 20 -13.11 -1.04 -6.31
CA LEU A 20 -12.24 -0.77 -5.16
C LEU A 20 -12.35 0.69 -4.73
N ASP A 21 -12.11 1.64 -5.65
CA ASP A 21 -12.14 3.07 -5.36
C ASP A 21 -13.49 3.50 -4.76
N LYS A 22 -14.59 3.04 -5.36
CA LYS A 22 -15.95 3.32 -4.88
C LYS A 22 -16.18 2.73 -3.48
N PHE A 23 -15.77 1.49 -3.25
CA PHE A 23 -15.93 0.83 -1.96
C PHE A 23 -15.13 1.54 -0.87
N VAL A 24 -13.83 1.76 -1.11
CA VAL A 24 -12.92 2.42 -0.17
C VAL A 24 -13.44 3.82 0.17
N LEU A 25 -13.77 4.64 -0.83
CA LEU A 25 -14.28 5.99 -0.61
C LEU A 25 -15.59 5.98 0.20
N SER A 26 -16.50 5.06 -0.11
CA SER A 26 -17.78 4.95 0.60
C SER A 26 -17.60 4.57 2.07
N GLN A 27 -16.76 3.58 2.39
CA GLN A 27 -16.45 3.18 3.76
C GLN A 27 -15.74 4.31 4.51
N TRP A 28 -14.77 4.94 3.85
CA TRP A 28 -14.00 6.03 4.40
C TRP A 28 -14.86 7.23 4.85
N GLN A 29 -15.78 7.66 3.99
CA GLN A 29 -16.72 8.75 4.26
C GLN A 29 -17.69 8.42 5.40
N GLN A 30 -17.96 7.15 5.66
CA GLN A 30 -18.79 6.69 6.78
C GLN A 30 -18.01 6.60 8.10
N GLY A 31 -16.69 6.79 8.09
CA GLY A 31 -15.84 6.64 9.28
C GLY A 31 -15.30 5.23 9.47
N ASN A 32 -15.48 4.34 8.50
CA ASN A 32 -15.05 2.95 8.56
C ASN A 32 -13.62 2.81 8.01
N HIS A 33 -12.64 3.28 8.77
CA HIS A 33 -11.21 3.26 8.39
C HIS A 33 -10.52 1.94 8.74
N PHE A 34 -11.04 1.28 9.78
CA PHE A 34 -10.60 -0.02 10.26
C PHE A 34 -11.80 -0.95 10.30
N LEU A 35 -11.73 -2.02 9.53
CA LEU A 35 -12.73 -3.07 9.45
C LEU A 35 -12.13 -4.39 9.92
N ARG A 36 -12.95 -5.44 9.95
CA ARG A 36 -12.51 -6.80 10.27
C ARG A 36 -13.26 -7.81 9.41
N VAL A 37 -12.57 -8.86 9.01
CA VAL A 37 -13.13 -10.02 8.31
C VAL A 37 -12.68 -11.33 8.96
N PRO A 38 -13.40 -12.43 8.73
CA PRO A 38 -12.90 -13.76 9.07
C PRO A 38 -11.61 -14.09 8.31
N THR A 39 -10.60 -14.66 8.97
CA THR A 39 -9.31 -14.96 8.34
C THR A 39 -9.39 -15.98 7.20
N HIS A 40 -10.38 -16.88 7.22
CA HIS A 40 -10.57 -17.87 6.16
C HIS A 40 -11.00 -17.26 4.80
N VAL A 41 -11.35 -15.98 4.75
CA VAL A 41 -11.64 -15.27 3.49
C VAL A 41 -10.43 -14.54 2.94
N LEU A 42 -9.30 -14.56 3.66
CA LEU A 42 -8.05 -13.94 3.24
C LEU A 42 -7.19 -14.98 2.49
N PRO A 43 -6.35 -14.53 1.53
CA PRO A 43 -5.50 -15.44 0.79
C PRO A 43 -4.39 -16.02 1.67
N ASN A 44 -3.86 -17.17 1.27
CA ASN A 44 -2.63 -17.71 1.82
C ASN A 44 -1.44 -17.23 0.98
N HIS A 45 -0.57 -16.38 1.53
CA HIS A 45 0.55 -15.79 0.79
C HIS A 45 1.64 -16.80 0.39
N ASN A 46 1.69 -17.95 1.07
CA ASN A 46 2.59 -19.07 0.76
C ASN A 46 2.23 -19.77 -0.56
N GLU A 47 0.99 -19.62 -1.05
CA GLU A 47 0.60 -20.13 -2.38
C GLU A 47 1.31 -19.37 -3.53
N PHE A 48 2.01 -18.27 -3.22
CA PHE A 48 2.70 -17.40 -4.16
C PHE A 48 4.22 -17.35 -3.90
N GLU A 49 4.81 -18.41 -3.36
CA GLU A 49 6.27 -18.51 -3.11
C GLU A 49 7.10 -18.39 -4.39
N SER A 50 6.55 -18.74 -5.55
CA SER A 50 7.25 -18.59 -6.84
C SER A 50 7.45 -17.13 -7.28
N VAL A 51 6.79 -16.17 -6.62
CA VAL A 51 6.96 -14.74 -6.88
C VAL A 51 7.93 -14.19 -5.85
N ALA A 52 9.06 -13.68 -6.33
CA ALA A 52 10.10 -13.14 -5.48
C ALA A 52 9.63 -11.90 -4.70
N TRP A 53 10.14 -11.77 -3.48
CA TRP A 53 10.03 -10.56 -2.69
C TRP A 53 11.02 -9.50 -3.19
N GLU A 54 10.55 -8.27 -3.31
CA GLU A 54 11.32 -7.09 -3.66
C GLU A 54 11.42 -6.17 -2.44
N LYS A 55 12.61 -5.66 -2.16
CA LYS A 55 12.83 -4.77 -1.02
C LYS A 55 12.42 -3.34 -1.37
N ILE A 56 11.42 -2.81 -0.67
CA ILE A 56 10.83 -1.51 -0.93
C ILE A 56 10.67 -0.74 0.38
N ASP A 57 11.34 0.41 0.47
CA ASP A 57 11.32 1.29 1.66
C ASP A 57 11.60 0.54 2.98
N CYS A 58 10.57 0.25 3.78
CA CYS A 58 10.64 -0.44 5.06
C CYS A 58 10.12 -1.87 5.06
N MET A 59 9.76 -2.40 3.88
CA MET A 59 9.05 -3.66 3.72
C MET A 59 9.63 -4.49 2.56
N LEU A 60 9.21 -5.74 2.51
CA LEU A 60 9.34 -6.60 1.34
C LEU A 60 7.97 -6.64 0.65
N THR A 61 7.91 -6.43 -0.65
CA THR A 61 6.66 -6.51 -1.43
C THR A 61 6.75 -7.59 -2.49
N LYS A 62 5.63 -8.22 -2.84
CA LYS A 62 5.51 -9.00 -4.07
C LYS A 62 4.16 -8.74 -4.71
N ILE A 63 4.15 -8.27 -5.95
CA ILE A 63 2.93 -8.06 -6.73
C ILE A 63 2.63 -9.35 -7.50
N VAL A 64 1.52 -10.01 -7.15
CA VAL A 64 1.16 -11.34 -7.69
C VAL A 64 0.15 -11.27 -8.84
N MET A 65 -0.53 -10.13 -8.97
CA MET A 65 -1.46 -9.88 -10.07
C MET A 65 -1.58 -8.38 -10.32
N GLN A 66 -1.57 -8.00 -11.60
CA GLN A 66 -1.86 -6.64 -12.06
C GLN A 66 -2.84 -6.73 -13.23
N LYS A 67 -3.99 -6.07 -13.11
CA LYS A 67 -5.03 -6.00 -14.14
C LYS A 67 -4.80 -4.81 -15.06
N ALA A 68 -5.38 -4.88 -16.27
CA ALA A 68 -5.27 -3.82 -17.28
C ALA A 68 -5.84 -2.47 -16.83
N ASP A 69 -6.81 -2.46 -15.89
CA ASP A 69 -7.37 -1.24 -15.31
C ASP A 69 -6.51 -0.64 -14.18
N GLY A 70 -5.39 -1.27 -13.86
CA GLY A 70 -4.41 -0.86 -12.85
C GLY A 70 -4.63 -1.46 -11.47
N LEU A 71 -5.73 -2.17 -11.25
CA LEU A 71 -5.94 -2.87 -10.00
C LEU A 71 -4.85 -3.92 -9.82
N SER A 72 -4.17 -3.91 -8.69
CA SER A 72 -3.12 -4.87 -8.39
C SER A 72 -3.28 -5.47 -7.01
N PHE A 73 -2.78 -6.68 -6.89
CA PHE A 73 -2.83 -7.51 -5.71
C PHE A 73 -1.41 -7.95 -5.40
N GLY A 74 -1.04 -7.79 -4.15
CA GLY A 74 0.27 -8.19 -3.68
C GLY A 74 0.25 -8.49 -2.20
N PHE A 75 1.44 -8.80 -1.73
CA PHE A 75 1.71 -9.00 -0.32
C PHE A 75 2.82 -8.06 0.09
N ASP A 76 2.67 -7.45 1.26
CA ASP A 76 3.73 -6.70 1.91
C ASP A 76 4.09 -7.43 3.22
N MET A 77 5.37 -7.66 3.45
CA MET A 77 5.92 -8.14 4.70
C MET A 77 6.68 -6.99 5.37
N PHE A 78 6.27 -6.66 6.59
CA PHE A 78 6.94 -5.72 7.46
C PHE A 78 7.82 -6.53 8.41
N PRO A 79 9.16 -6.55 8.23
CA PRO A 79 10.01 -7.32 9.12
C PRO A 79 10.13 -6.60 10.49
N PRO A 80 10.68 -7.29 11.51
CA PRO A 80 10.82 -6.74 12.86
C PRO A 80 11.55 -5.40 12.86
N LYS A 81 11.15 -4.45 13.72
CA LYS A 81 11.71 -3.09 13.81
C LYS A 81 11.38 -2.16 12.63
N SER A 82 10.40 -2.53 11.80
CA SER A 82 9.95 -1.69 10.67
C SER A 82 9.41 -0.33 11.13
N ALA A 83 9.07 -0.18 12.42
CA ALA A 83 8.74 1.08 13.07
C ALA A 83 9.81 2.18 12.87
N ALA A 84 11.09 1.81 12.68
CA ALA A 84 12.18 2.75 12.45
C ALA A 84 12.00 3.62 11.19
N LYS A 85 11.13 3.20 10.25
CA LYS A 85 10.74 3.93 9.04
C LYS A 85 9.22 4.11 8.93
N GLY A 86 8.49 4.04 10.05
CA GLY A 86 7.04 4.25 10.13
C GLY A 86 6.61 5.71 9.92
N ASP A 87 7.24 6.42 8.98
CA ASP A 87 6.98 7.82 8.69
C ASP A 87 5.64 8.00 7.98
N VAL A 88 4.90 9.04 8.38
CA VAL A 88 3.62 9.36 7.73
C VAL A 88 3.88 9.80 6.30
N HIS A 89 3.27 9.10 5.36
CA HIS A 89 3.35 9.37 3.93
C HIS A 89 1.96 9.33 3.29
N VAL A 90 1.91 9.65 2.00
CA VAL A 90 0.73 9.50 1.15
C VAL A 90 1.09 8.72 -0.11
N HIS A 91 0.12 8.01 -0.67
CA HIS A 91 0.13 7.55 -2.06
C HIS A 91 -0.78 8.47 -2.88
N PRO A 92 -0.25 9.43 -3.65
CA PRO A 92 -1.03 10.43 -4.36
C PRO A 92 -2.10 9.87 -5.31
N LEU A 93 -1.77 8.79 -6.01
CA LEU A 93 -2.58 8.30 -7.13
C LEU A 93 -3.39 7.04 -6.80
N SER A 94 -3.02 6.30 -5.74
CA SER A 94 -3.56 4.97 -5.44
C SER A 94 -4.40 4.94 -4.18
N SER A 95 -5.64 4.44 -4.30
CA SER A 95 -6.40 3.97 -3.14
C SER A 95 -5.85 2.61 -2.68
N ARG A 96 -6.05 2.28 -1.39
CA ARG A 96 -5.56 1.02 -0.82
C ARG A 96 -6.57 0.38 0.12
N LEU A 97 -6.58 -0.94 0.10
CA LEU A 97 -7.20 -1.81 1.08
C LEU A 97 -6.12 -2.82 1.50
N ILE A 98 -5.83 -2.88 2.79
CA ILE A 98 -4.75 -3.67 3.36
C ILE A 98 -5.34 -4.62 4.40
N SER A 99 -5.15 -5.93 4.23
CA SER A 99 -5.68 -6.96 5.14
C SER A 99 -4.55 -7.66 5.85
N VAL A 100 -4.55 -7.69 7.19
CA VAL A 100 -3.52 -8.40 7.96
C VAL A 100 -3.76 -9.90 7.89
N LEU A 101 -2.74 -10.64 7.42
CA LEU A 101 -2.76 -12.09 7.28
C LEU A 101 -2.13 -12.75 8.50
N GLU A 102 -0.93 -12.30 8.87
CA GLU A 102 -0.08 -12.87 9.91
C GLU A 102 0.63 -11.76 10.70
N GLY A 103 0.97 -12.06 11.95
CA GLY A 103 1.66 -11.12 12.84
C GLY A 103 0.78 -9.97 13.33
N PHE A 104 1.41 -9.01 14.00
CA PHE A 104 0.76 -7.85 14.60
C PHE A 104 1.53 -6.58 14.28
N GLY A 105 0.85 -5.43 14.36
CA GLY A 105 1.48 -4.14 14.09
C GLY A 105 0.61 -2.96 14.48
N THR A 106 1.07 -1.77 14.12
CA THR A 106 0.34 -0.51 14.36
C THR A 106 -0.01 0.14 13.03
N ALA A 107 -1.27 0.56 12.90
CA ALA A 107 -1.77 1.36 11.79
C ALA A 107 -2.20 2.75 12.24
N ILE A 108 -1.76 3.78 11.52
CA ILE A 108 -2.18 5.16 11.71
C ILE A 108 -2.67 5.71 10.37
N VAL A 109 -3.90 6.23 10.35
CA VAL A 109 -4.51 6.84 9.15
C VAL A 109 -5.17 8.17 9.51
N GLN A 110 -5.01 9.19 8.68
CA GLN A 110 -5.76 10.44 8.82
C GLN A 110 -7.20 10.21 8.37
N THR A 111 -8.18 10.17 9.27
CA THR A 111 -9.61 10.00 8.99
C THR A 111 -10.20 11.05 8.02
N HIS A 112 -11.39 10.78 7.46
CA HIS A 112 -12.13 11.75 6.62
C HIS A 112 -12.44 13.09 7.32
N LYS A 113 -12.36 13.14 8.65
CA LYS A 113 -12.51 14.38 9.46
C LYS A 113 -11.18 15.11 9.68
N GLY A 114 -10.09 14.64 9.08
CA GLY A 114 -8.75 15.22 9.19
C GLY A 114 -7.97 14.85 10.46
N LYS A 115 -8.53 14.03 11.34
CA LYS A 115 -7.85 13.56 12.58
C LYS A 115 -7.07 12.28 12.32
N MET A 116 -5.90 12.10 12.95
CA MET A 116 -5.20 10.81 12.94
C MET A 116 -5.92 9.80 13.84
N ALA A 117 -6.25 8.64 13.30
CA ALA A 117 -6.73 7.49 14.06
C ALA A 117 -5.64 6.42 14.09
N ARG A 118 -5.37 5.87 15.27
CA ARG A 118 -4.40 4.79 15.50
C ARG A 118 -5.12 3.52 15.94
N LYS A 119 -4.69 2.36 15.45
CA LYS A 119 -5.16 1.05 15.86
C LYS A 119 -4.00 0.06 15.87
N GLU A 120 -3.92 -0.76 16.91
CA GLU A 120 -3.12 -1.98 16.87
C GLU A 120 -3.90 -3.04 16.08
N VAL A 121 -3.23 -3.66 15.12
CA VAL A 121 -3.85 -4.58 14.16
C VAL A 121 -3.26 -5.98 14.28
N GLY A 122 -4.06 -6.98 13.90
CA GLY A 122 -3.65 -8.37 13.77
C GLY A 122 -4.53 -9.11 12.76
N PRO A 123 -4.39 -10.44 12.65
CA PRO A 123 -5.02 -11.22 11.59
C PRO A 123 -6.52 -10.96 11.48
N GLY A 124 -6.97 -10.70 10.26
CA GLY A 124 -8.37 -10.36 9.93
C GLY A 124 -8.71 -8.87 10.03
N ASP A 125 -7.85 -8.02 10.61
CA ASP A 125 -8.05 -6.57 10.54
C ASP A 125 -7.79 -6.05 9.13
N VAL A 126 -8.63 -5.12 8.70
CA VAL A 126 -8.53 -4.47 7.39
C VAL A 126 -8.43 -2.97 7.56
N ILE A 127 -7.47 -2.36 6.90
CA ILE A 127 -7.21 -0.93 6.87
C ILE A 127 -7.57 -0.46 5.46
N LEU A 128 -8.36 0.61 5.34
CA LEU A 128 -8.71 1.17 4.03
C LEU A 128 -8.59 2.68 4.04
N PHE A 129 -8.12 3.23 2.93
CA PHE A 129 -8.02 4.67 2.73
C PHE A 129 -7.97 5.01 1.24
N PRO A 130 -8.63 6.10 0.81
CA PRO A 130 -8.52 6.58 -0.56
C PRO A 130 -7.13 7.14 -0.83
N HIS A 131 -6.81 7.32 -2.11
CA HIS A 131 -5.61 8.04 -2.55
C HIS A 131 -5.41 9.38 -1.81
N ALA A 132 -4.15 9.82 -1.76
CA ALA A 132 -3.71 11.05 -1.10
C ALA A 132 -4.06 11.16 0.41
N THR A 133 -4.33 10.04 1.08
CA THR A 133 -4.58 10.00 2.53
C THR A 133 -3.27 9.84 3.31
N PRO A 134 -2.95 10.72 4.27
CA PRO A 134 -1.82 10.51 5.19
C PRO A 134 -1.97 9.26 6.04
N HIS A 135 -0.97 8.39 6.02
CA HIS A 135 -0.95 7.16 6.80
C HIS A 135 0.48 6.70 7.05
N CYS A 136 0.62 5.80 8.02
CA CYS A 136 1.82 4.99 8.21
C CYS A 136 1.43 3.67 8.89
N PHE A 137 2.26 2.66 8.66
CA PHE A 137 2.00 1.30 9.07
C PHE A 137 3.32 0.57 9.28
N TRP A 138 3.41 -0.26 10.32
CA TRP A 138 4.60 -1.06 10.62
C TRP A 138 4.24 -2.29 11.45
N GLY A 139 5.10 -3.30 11.40
CA GLY A 139 4.99 -4.54 12.19
C GLY A 139 5.47 -4.38 13.62
N ALA A 140 5.23 -5.40 14.44
CA ALA A 140 5.74 -5.49 15.79
C ALA A 140 7.28 -5.50 15.81
N GLU A 141 7.85 -5.23 16.99
CA GLU A 141 9.29 -5.04 17.11
C GLU A 141 10.09 -6.34 17.01
N ASP A 142 9.47 -7.46 17.36
CA ASP A 142 10.12 -8.76 17.49
C ASP A 142 9.65 -9.79 16.45
N GLU A 143 8.53 -9.55 15.76
CA GLU A 143 7.93 -10.50 14.81
C GLU A 143 7.51 -9.81 13.51
N PRO A 144 7.67 -10.47 12.34
CA PRO A 144 7.20 -9.92 11.08
C PRO A 144 5.67 -9.89 11.04
N MET A 145 5.13 -8.99 10.23
CA MET A 145 3.72 -8.93 9.91
C MET A 145 3.55 -9.02 8.40
N VAL A 146 2.67 -9.90 7.95
CA VAL A 146 2.35 -10.07 6.52
C VAL A 146 0.94 -9.56 6.26
N VAL A 147 0.80 -8.75 5.23
CA VAL A 147 -0.49 -8.21 4.80
C VAL A 147 -0.73 -8.50 3.32
N GLU A 148 -2.00 -8.68 2.97
CA GLU A 148 -2.45 -8.52 1.59
C GLU A 148 -2.63 -7.03 1.31
N VAL A 149 -2.21 -6.59 0.13
CA VAL A 149 -2.51 -5.26 -0.40
C VAL A 149 -3.33 -5.37 -1.69
N VAL A 150 -4.45 -4.67 -1.70
CA VAL A 150 -5.27 -4.42 -2.89
C VAL A 150 -5.20 -2.93 -3.17
N LEU A 151 -4.62 -2.57 -4.31
CA LEU A 151 -4.29 -1.18 -4.62
C LEU A 151 -4.67 -0.82 -6.07
N GLY A 152 -4.96 0.46 -6.30
CA GLY A 152 -5.50 0.91 -7.59
C GLY A 152 -5.22 2.40 -7.84
N PRO A 153 -4.41 2.75 -8.86
CA PRO A 153 -3.55 1.87 -9.66
C PRO A 153 -2.26 1.47 -8.91
N TYR A 154 -1.59 0.40 -9.32
CA TYR A 154 -0.18 0.20 -8.95
C TYR A 154 0.67 1.31 -9.55
N VAL A 155 1.40 2.00 -8.68
CA VAL A 155 2.37 3.03 -9.02
C VAL A 155 3.74 2.43 -8.76
N PRO A 156 4.59 2.22 -9.79
CA PRO A 156 5.93 1.67 -9.62
C PRO A 156 6.75 2.44 -8.57
N PHE A 157 7.70 1.77 -7.92
CA PHE A 157 8.48 2.39 -6.84
C PHE A 157 9.35 3.55 -7.32
N GLU A 158 9.87 3.45 -8.54
CA GLU A 158 10.70 4.45 -9.20
C GLU A 158 9.92 5.70 -9.63
N HIS A 159 8.58 5.60 -9.66
CA HIS A 159 7.72 6.70 -10.03
C HIS A 159 7.82 7.83 -8.99
N SER A 160 7.99 9.07 -9.45
CA SER A 160 8.22 10.25 -8.60
C SER A 160 7.07 10.56 -7.62
N LEU A 161 5.90 9.99 -7.87
CA LEU A 161 4.71 10.05 -7.01
C LEU A 161 4.33 8.69 -6.39
N HIS A 162 5.27 7.76 -6.22
CA HIS A 162 5.00 6.51 -5.51
C HIS A 162 4.56 6.79 -4.07
N THR A 163 5.41 7.47 -3.32
CA THR A 163 5.17 7.97 -1.95
C THR A 163 5.69 9.38 -1.81
N LEU A 164 5.03 10.19 -0.98
CA LEU A 164 5.46 11.54 -0.61
C LEU A 164 5.15 11.81 0.87
N SER A 165 5.91 12.69 1.53
CA SER A 165 5.42 13.25 2.79
C SER A 165 4.14 14.06 2.57
N PRO A 166 3.24 14.13 3.58
CA PRO A 166 2.01 14.92 3.50
C PRO A 166 2.27 16.41 3.20
N LYS A 167 3.42 16.94 3.66
CA LYS A 167 3.81 18.33 3.41
C LYS A 167 4.11 18.56 1.93
N VAL A 168 4.93 17.70 1.31
CA VAL A 168 5.28 17.80 -0.11
C VAL A 168 4.04 17.58 -0.97
N ALA A 169 3.24 16.55 -0.69
CA ALA A 169 2.01 16.28 -1.42
C ALA A 169 1.03 17.47 -1.39
N LYS A 170 0.87 18.11 -0.22
CA LYS A 170 0.02 19.30 -0.06
C LYS A 170 0.56 20.50 -0.85
N ALA A 171 1.88 20.70 -0.88
CA ALA A 171 2.50 21.79 -1.63
C ALA A 171 2.30 21.61 -3.15
N ILE A 172 2.52 20.40 -3.67
CA ILE A 172 2.29 20.08 -5.09
C ILE A 172 0.81 20.23 -5.42
N ALA A 173 -0.10 19.67 -4.61
CA ALA A 173 -1.54 19.75 -4.85
C ALA A 173 -2.07 21.20 -4.89
N ALA A 174 -1.45 22.12 -4.15
CA ALA A 174 -1.84 23.53 -4.13
C ALA A 174 -1.53 24.27 -5.43
N VAL A 175 -0.47 23.87 -6.15
CA VAL A 175 0.00 24.52 -7.38
C VAL A 175 -0.39 23.73 -8.63
N TYR A 176 -0.31 22.41 -8.56
CA TYR A 176 -0.54 21.47 -9.65
C TYR A 176 -1.59 20.40 -9.26
N PRO A 177 -2.84 20.80 -8.97
CA PRO A 177 -3.86 19.88 -8.45
C PRO A 177 -4.19 18.74 -9.41
N SER A 178 -3.97 18.88 -10.72
CA SER A 178 -4.20 17.81 -11.70
C SER A 178 -3.21 16.64 -11.55
N LEU A 179 -1.99 16.88 -11.08
CA LEU A 179 -0.96 15.84 -10.92
C LEU A 179 -1.21 14.95 -9.70
N MET A 180 -2.14 15.33 -8.83
CA MET A 180 -2.46 14.64 -7.58
C MET A 180 -3.83 13.96 -7.62
N LYS A 181 -4.46 13.87 -8.80
CA LYS A 181 -5.74 13.19 -9.00
C LYS A 181 -5.52 11.74 -9.42
N PRO A 182 -6.49 10.84 -9.15
CA PRO A 182 -6.50 9.52 -9.75
C PRO A 182 -6.41 9.62 -11.27
N CYS A 183 -5.53 8.81 -11.86
CA CYS A 183 -5.26 8.78 -13.29
C CYS A 183 -5.38 7.34 -13.81
N ALA A 184 -5.59 7.15 -15.11
CA ALA A 184 -5.51 5.84 -15.74
C ALA A 184 -4.06 5.32 -15.77
N VAL A 185 -3.87 4.01 -15.96
CA VAL A 185 -2.54 3.39 -15.92
C VAL A 185 -1.63 3.94 -17.02
N ASP A 186 -2.19 4.17 -18.20
CA ASP A 186 -1.50 4.73 -19.36
C ASP A 186 -1.13 6.22 -19.20
N GLU A 187 -1.64 6.89 -18.16
CA GLU A 187 -1.27 8.27 -17.82
C GLU A 187 -0.10 8.36 -16.84
N LEU A 188 0.31 7.24 -16.19
CA LEU A 188 1.35 7.25 -15.16
C LEU A 188 2.68 7.79 -15.68
N GLU A 189 3.16 7.30 -16.82
CA GLU A 189 4.43 7.75 -17.42
C GLU A 189 4.44 9.25 -17.75
N LEU A 190 3.31 9.75 -18.27
CA LEU A 190 3.17 11.17 -18.59
C LEU A 190 3.17 12.03 -17.33
N ILE A 191 2.50 11.58 -16.26
CA ILE A 191 2.50 12.27 -14.97
C ILE A 191 3.91 12.29 -14.38
N ASP A 192 4.63 11.18 -14.40
CA ASP A 192 6.01 11.11 -13.93
C ASP A 192 6.92 12.08 -14.69
N ALA A 193 6.86 12.07 -16.03
CA ALA A 193 7.64 12.97 -16.88
C ALA A 193 7.36 14.45 -16.56
N ASN A 194 6.11 14.80 -16.28
CA ASN A 194 5.75 16.16 -15.86
C ASN A 194 6.39 16.51 -14.51
N ILE A 195 6.33 15.61 -13.52
CA ILE A 195 6.93 15.80 -12.20
C ILE A 195 8.46 15.95 -12.32
N VAL A 196 9.12 15.09 -13.09
CA VAL A 196 10.57 15.17 -13.35
C VAL A 196 10.93 16.50 -14.00
N SER A 197 10.15 16.96 -14.99
CA SER A 197 10.38 18.26 -15.63
C SER A 197 10.21 19.43 -14.67
N LEU A 198 9.16 19.42 -13.83
CA LEU A 198 8.93 20.46 -12.83
C LEU A 198 10.06 20.50 -11.78
N LYS A 199 10.57 19.32 -11.37
CA LYS A 199 11.72 19.22 -10.45
C LYS A 199 12.98 19.78 -11.09
N ALA A 200 13.26 19.44 -12.35
CA ALA A 200 14.41 19.96 -13.08
C ALA A 200 14.38 21.50 -13.25
N GLN A 201 13.18 22.09 -13.29
CA GLN A 201 12.97 23.53 -13.32
C GLN A 201 13.03 24.19 -11.92
N GLY A 202 13.16 23.42 -10.84
CA GLY A 202 13.12 23.91 -9.47
C GLY A 202 11.74 24.39 -9.01
N LEU A 203 10.67 23.98 -9.71
CA LEU A 203 9.29 24.37 -9.42
C LEU A 203 8.65 23.50 -8.33
N ILE A 204 9.18 22.30 -8.12
CA ILE A 204 8.82 21.41 -7.03
C ILE A 204 10.08 20.80 -6.40
N GLU A 205 9.98 20.46 -5.12
CA GLU A 205 11.00 19.72 -4.38
C GLU A 205 10.41 18.37 -3.97
N LEU A 206 11.16 17.30 -4.23
CA LEU A 206 10.82 15.94 -3.82
C LEU A 206 11.84 15.45 -2.81
N GLU A 207 11.39 14.74 -1.79
CA GLU A 207 12.24 14.06 -0.83
C GLU A 207 12.94 12.87 -1.50
N VAL A 208 14.10 12.48 -0.98
CA VAL A 208 14.82 11.29 -1.45
C VAL A 208 14.33 10.08 -0.65
N ASN A 209 13.73 9.11 -1.33
CA ASN A 209 13.39 7.83 -0.73
C ASN A 209 14.66 7.00 -0.51
N THR A 210 14.81 6.44 0.69
CA THR A 210 15.93 5.56 1.04
C THR A 210 15.37 4.22 1.50
N VAL A 211 15.75 3.13 0.84
CA VAL A 211 15.46 1.77 1.29
C VAL A 211 16.31 1.46 2.53
N MET A 212 15.79 0.70 3.49
CA MET A 212 16.59 0.30 4.66
C MET A 212 17.65 -0.74 4.31
N ASP A 213 18.74 -0.77 5.08
CA ASP A 213 19.88 -1.68 4.86
C ASP A 213 19.68 -3.08 5.48
N TRP A 214 18.55 -3.35 6.14
CA TRP A 214 18.24 -4.64 6.80
C TRP A 214 16.97 -5.28 6.20
N GLY A 215 16.76 -6.58 6.40
CA GLY A 215 15.68 -7.37 5.76
C GLY A 215 16.20 -8.43 4.78
N ASP A 216 17.46 -8.36 4.38
CA ASP A 216 18.10 -9.30 3.45
C ASP A 216 18.22 -10.70 4.07
N GLU A 217 18.33 -10.78 5.40
CA GLU A 217 18.32 -12.01 6.16
C GLU A 217 17.02 -12.81 6.00
N PHE A 218 15.89 -12.14 5.76
CA PHE A 218 14.59 -12.81 5.53
C PHE A 218 14.46 -13.31 4.10
N LEU A 219 15.08 -12.64 3.12
CA LEU A 219 15.18 -13.14 1.76
C LEU A 219 16.04 -14.41 1.71
N ALA A 220 17.17 -14.42 2.43
CA ALA A 220 18.09 -15.56 2.47
C ALA A 220 17.51 -16.81 3.15
N VAL A 221 16.72 -16.65 4.23
CA VAL A 221 16.09 -17.78 4.92
C VAL A 221 15.05 -18.47 4.02
N MET A 222 14.28 -17.70 3.24
CA MET A 222 13.28 -18.24 2.32
C MET A 222 13.89 -19.02 1.15
N GLU A 223 15.08 -18.63 0.67
CA GLU A 223 15.82 -19.42 -0.33
C GLU A 223 16.31 -20.76 0.23
N THR A 224 16.68 -20.82 1.51
CA THR A 224 17.19 -22.07 2.14
C THR A 224 16.11 -23.06 2.55
N GLU A 225 14.90 -22.61 2.88
CA GLU A 225 13.79 -23.53 3.21
C GLU A 225 13.16 -24.19 1.97
N GLY A 226 13.30 -23.57 0.79
CA GLY A 226 12.92 -24.15 -0.50
C GLY A 226 13.79 -25.31 -0.98
N GLU A 227 14.98 -25.51 -0.40
CA GLU A 227 15.88 -26.64 -0.74
C GLU A 227 15.74 -27.85 0.19
N SER A 228 14.95 -27.75 1.29
CA SER A 228 14.83 -28.82 2.30
C SER A 228 13.66 -29.79 2.07
N THR A 229 13.13 -29.90 0.85
CA THR A 229 12.19 -30.97 0.48
C THR A 229 12.53 -31.59 -0.88
N LEU A 230 13.68 -32.26 -0.95
CA LEU A 230 13.96 -33.32 -1.94
C LEU A 230 14.63 -34.52 -1.27
#